data_AF-A0A0G3BFI2-F1
#
_entry.id   AF-A0A0G3BFI2-F1
#
_cell.length_a   1.000
_cell.length_b   1.000
_cell.length_c   1.000
_cell.angle_alpha   90.00
_cell.angle_beta   90.00
_cell.angle_gamma   90.00
#
_symmetry.space_group_name_H-M   'P 1'
#
loop_
_entity.id
_entity.type
_entity.pdbx_description
1 polymer ?
#
loop_
_entity_poly.entity_id
_entity_poly.type
_entity_poly.pdbx_seq_one_letter_code
_entity_poly.pdbx_strand_id
1 'polypeptide(L)'
;MTASSTTAADPVGRGALPWGAGLLGFALGGFFDGILLHQVLQWHHLLSGIEANDGPLDLRTQLLADGLFHAAMYVVAVAGLFLLLRHRARLGAPGAGRRLMADALLGFGIWHVVDAVLSHWTLGLHRIRMGVDNPWLWDLGWLLVFGLGALVAAWALRRRPPARSGGGPATATLLVLLAAGAAAWATRAPAGAPATVTVLLSPGAAAWATRAPAGAPATVTVLLSPGAPPAAGWRQAERLSASVLWVDARGSVWVLALPTGQRTPASAMATGMSWRDGVLLVGSSWSAAACLGWSRGGEPQRARGGLQRSA
;
A
#
# COMPACT_ATOMS: atom_id res chain seq x y z
N MET A 1 55.50 42.63 12.77
CA MET A 1 54.85 41.58 11.95
C MET A 1 53.97 40.73 12.86
N THR A 2 52.71 41.13 13.02
CA THR A 2 51.70 40.39 13.79
C THR A 2 50.72 39.80 12.79
N ALA A 3 50.76 38.49 12.61
CA ALA A 3 49.83 37.79 11.73
C ALA A 3 48.46 37.68 12.42
N SER A 4 47.49 38.44 11.93
CA SER A 4 46.09 38.31 12.27
C SER A 4 45.57 36.97 11.76
N SER A 5 45.27 36.05 12.68
CA SER A 5 44.53 34.82 12.41
C SER A 5 43.04 35.17 12.24
N THR A 6 42.66 35.52 11.02
CA THR A 6 41.24 35.63 10.65
C THR A 6 40.60 34.25 10.76
N THR A 7 39.89 34.00 11.85
CA THR A 7 38.98 32.86 11.96
C THR A 7 37.89 33.07 10.92
N ALA A 8 38.03 32.42 9.76
CA ALA A 8 37.00 32.44 8.73
C ALA A 8 35.73 31.85 9.34
N ALA A 9 34.76 32.73 9.62
CA ALA A 9 33.41 32.34 9.96
C ALA A 9 32.88 31.42 8.85
N ASP A 10 32.39 30.24 9.24
CA ASP A 10 31.82 29.21 8.37
C ASP A 10 30.53 29.77 7.72
N PRO A 11 30.53 30.24 6.44
CA PRO A 11 29.51 31.20 5.99
C PRO A 11 28.20 30.58 5.50
N VAL A 12 27.98 29.26 5.56
CA VAL A 12 26.84 28.65 4.87
C VAL A 12 26.15 27.58 5.72
N GLY A 13 24.96 27.96 6.23
CA GLY A 13 24.13 27.18 7.15
C GLY A 13 23.94 25.71 6.81
N ARG A 14 24.37 24.86 7.75
CA ARG A 14 24.25 23.39 7.79
C ARG A 14 22.80 22.88 7.93
N GLY A 15 21.81 23.78 8.00
CA GLY A 15 20.46 23.47 8.50
C GLY A 15 19.41 23.00 7.49
N ALA A 16 19.60 23.15 6.18
CA ALA A 16 18.49 22.98 5.22
C ALA A 16 18.42 21.63 4.45
N LEU A 17 19.54 20.93 4.30
CA LEU A 17 19.57 19.56 3.75
C LEU A 17 19.00 18.45 4.67
N PRO A 18 19.16 18.48 6.01
CA PRO A 18 18.80 17.32 6.84
C PRO A 18 17.28 17.07 6.91
N TRP A 19 16.46 18.11 6.78
CA TRP A 19 15.02 17.98 6.93
C TRP A 19 14.35 17.28 5.74
N GLY A 20 14.78 17.54 4.51
CA GLY A 20 14.13 16.96 3.33
C GLY A 20 14.25 15.43 3.28
N ALA A 21 15.48 14.91 3.39
CA ALA A 21 15.72 13.48 3.43
C ALA A 21 15.20 12.84 4.73
N GLY A 22 15.29 13.54 5.87
CA GLY A 22 14.72 13.08 7.14
C GLY A 22 13.21 12.89 7.08
N LEU A 23 12.45 13.86 6.57
CA LEU A 23 10.99 13.73 6.41
C LEU A 23 10.62 12.59 5.44
N LEU A 24 11.38 12.44 4.35
CA LEU A 24 11.15 11.33 3.42
C LEU A 24 11.41 9.98 4.11
N GLY A 25 12.48 9.87 4.90
CA GLY A 25 12.78 8.70 5.71
C GLY A 25 11.70 8.37 6.74
N PHE A 26 11.18 9.39 7.44
CA PHE A 26 10.09 9.25 8.40
C PHE A 26 8.82 8.71 7.73
N ALA A 27 8.42 9.29 6.59
CA ALA A 27 7.28 8.82 5.82
C ALA A 27 7.48 7.39 5.30
N LEU A 28 8.68 7.06 4.83
CA LEU A 28 9.02 5.69 4.40
C LEU A 28 8.96 4.68 5.55
N GLY A 29 9.28 5.09 6.78
CA GLY A 29 9.05 4.27 7.99
C GLY A 29 7.57 3.98 8.18
N GLY A 30 6.72 5.02 8.14
CA GLY A 30 5.28 4.85 8.26
C GLY A 30 4.66 4.00 7.14
N PHE A 31 5.11 4.18 5.90
CA PHE A 31 4.69 3.31 4.80
C PHE A 31 5.19 1.87 4.98
N PHE A 32 6.40 1.68 5.50
CA PHE A 32 6.94 0.35 5.75
C PHE A 32 6.05 -0.41 6.75
N ASP A 33 5.70 0.19 7.88
CA ASP A 33 4.81 -0.45 8.86
C ASP A 33 3.38 -0.59 8.30
N GLY A 34 2.82 0.47 7.71
CA GLY A 34 1.46 0.45 7.15
C GLY A 34 1.27 -0.57 6.03
N ILE A 35 2.27 -0.78 5.17
CA ILE A 35 2.21 -1.78 4.10
C ILE A 35 2.54 -3.16 4.67
N LEU A 36 3.66 -3.31 5.36
CA LEU A 36 4.13 -4.61 5.79
C LEU A 36 3.24 -5.19 6.91
N LEU A 37 2.96 -4.42 7.95
CA LEU A 37 2.25 -4.89 9.13
C LEU A 37 0.73 -4.85 8.92
N HIS A 38 0.17 -3.80 8.32
CA HIS A 38 -1.29 -3.70 8.19
C HIS A 38 -1.85 -4.43 6.97
N GLN A 39 -1.11 -4.47 5.85
CA GLN A 39 -1.66 -4.99 4.59
C GLN A 39 -1.11 -6.36 4.22
N VAL A 40 0.21 -6.56 4.30
CA VAL A 40 0.87 -7.81 3.88
C VAL A 40 0.76 -8.88 4.96
N LEU A 41 1.21 -8.57 6.17
CA LEU A 41 1.20 -9.51 7.30
C LEU A 41 -0.12 -9.49 8.06
N GLN A 42 -0.86 -8.38 7.97
CA GLN A 42 -2.15 -8.18 8.63
C GLN A 42 -2.07 -8.47 10.14
N TRP A 43 -0.94 -8.14 10.77
CA TRP A 43 -0.71 -8.38 12.20
C TRP A 43 -1.52 -7.44 13.08
N HIS A 44 -1.82 -6.25 12.57
CA HIS A 44 -2.67 -5.23 13.19
C HIS A 44 -3.08 -4.16 12.17
N HIS A 45 -4.12 -3.42 12.49
CA HIS A 45 -4.48 -2.14 11.88
C HIS A 45 -4.12 -1.00 12.85
N LEU A 46 -4.15 0.24 12.37
CA LEU A 46 -3.79 1.43 13.17
C LEU A 46 -4.56 1.53 14.49
N LEU A 47 -5.84 1.12 14.51
CA LEU A 47 -6.71 1.23 15.68
C LEU A 47 -7.07 -0.15 16.26
N SER A 48 -6.24 -1.18 16.06
CA SER A 48 -6.53 -2.53 16.55
C SER A 48 -6.62 -2.65 18.08
N GLY A 49 -6.01 -1.75 18.82
CA GLY A 49 -6.10 -1.67 20.29
C GLY A 49 -7.29 -0.86 20.79
N ILE A 50 -8.09 -0.27 19.90
CA ILE A 50 -9.30 0.47 20.26
C ILE A 50 -10.53 -0.44 20.12
N GLU A 51 -11.36 -0.44 21.15
CA GLU A 51 -12.60 -1.22 21.22
C GLU A 51 -13.83 -0.30 21.25
N ALA A 52 -14.93 -0.75 20.66
CA ALA A 52 -16.24 -0.12 20.73
C ALA A 52 -17.34 -1.19 20.77
N ASN A 53 -18.35 -0.99 21.62
CA ASN A 53 -19.46 -1.93 21.83
C ASN A 53 -18.98 -3.35 22.20
N ASP A 54 -18.12 -3.44 23.22
CA ASP A 54 -17.61 -4.71 23.77
C ASP A 54 -16.79 -5.57 22.80
N GLY A 55 -16.15 -4.94 21.79
CA GLY A 55 -15.27 -5.63 20.85
C GLY A 55 -14.43 -4.69 19.98
N PRO A 56 -13.56 -5.24 19.11
CA PRO A 56 -12.72 -4.45 18.22
C PRO A 56 -13.56 -3.64 17.21
N LEU A 57 -13.03 -2.50 16.77
CA LEU A 57 -13.64 -1.72 15.69
C LEU A 57 -13.84 -2.57 14.43
N ASP A 58 -14.90 -2.26 13.69
CA ASP A 58 -15.20 -2.97 12.44
C ASP A 58 -14.11 -2.73 11.37
N LEU A 59 -13.96 -3.71 10.47
CA LEU A 59 -12.91 -3.71 9.47
C LEU A 59 -12.92 -2.47 8.57
N ARG A 60 -14.10 -1.89 8.28
CA ARG A 60 -14.16 -0.68 7.43
C ARG A 60 -13.54 0.51 8.15
N THR A 61 -13.82 0.68 9.44
CA THR A 61 -13.21 1.73 10.26
C THR A 61 -11.70 1.55 10.37
N GLN A 62 -11.23 0.31 10.55
CA GLN A 62 -9.80 0.00 10.57
C GLN A 62 -9.10 0.34 9.24
N LEU A 63 -9.67 -0.09 8.10
CA LEU A 63 -9.14 0.21 6.78
C LEU A 63 -9.17 1.71 6.44
N LEU A 64 -10.21 2.43 6.90
CA LEU A 64 -10.27 3.88 6.75
C LEU A 64 -9.14 4.56 7.54
N ALA A 65 -8.94 4.17 8.80
CA ALA A 65 -7.88 4.70 9.64
C ALA A 65 -6.50 4.44 9.04
N ASP A 66 -6.25 3.22 8.54
CA ASP A 66 -5.03 2.89 7.80
C ASP A 66 -4.85 3.78 6.57
N GLY A 67 -5.90 3.97 5.76
CA GLY A 67 -5.85 4.83 4.58
C GLY A 67 -5.54 6.29 4.92
N LEU A 68 -6.15 6.82 5.98
CA LEU A 68 -5.88 8.18 6.47
C LEU A 68 -4.45 8.32 6.99
N PHE A 69 -3.93 7.31 7.69
CA PHE A 69 -2.55 7.25 8.11
C PHE A 69 -1.59 7.30 6.91
N HIS A 70 -1.84 6.49 5.86
CA HIS A 70 -1.05 6.53 4.63
C HIS A 70 -1.14 7.89 3.94
N ALA A 71 -2.33 8.50 3.89
CA ALA A 71 -2.49 9.84 3.34
C ALA A 71 -1.66 10.89 4.12
N ALA A 72 -1.62 10.81 5.45
CA ALA A 72 -0.75 11.64 6.27
C ALA A 72 0.73 11.41 5.96
N MET A 73 1.16 10.16 5.79
CA MET A 73 2.54 9.84 5.35
C MET A 73 2.86 10.39 3.95
N TYR A 74 1.90 10.41 3.02
CA TYR A 74 2.08 11.06 1.72
C TYR A 74 2.30 12.57 1.86
N VAL A 75 1.58 13.25 2.74
CA VAL A 75 1.79 14.68 3.01
C VAL A 75 3.21 14.92 3.52
N VAL A 76 3.68 14.10 4.47
CA VAL A 76 5.06 14.19 5.00
C VAL A 76 6.09 13.91 3.89
N ALA A 77 5.87 12.89 3.05
CA ALA A 77 6.74 12.56 1.93
C ALA A 77 6.83 13.68 0.89
N VAL A 78 5.70 14.30 0.54
CA VAL A 78 5.64 15.44 -0.39
C VAL A 78 6.38 16.64 0.21
N ALA A 79 6.21 16.93 1.51
CA ALA A 79 6.98 17.98 2.17
C ALA A 79 8.49 17.71 2.14
N GLY A 80 8.91 16.47 2.42
CA GLY A 80 10.31 16.05 2.32
C GLY A 80 10.87 16.22 0.91
N LEU A 81 10.12 15.76 -0.11
CA LEU A 81 10.48 15.88 -1.51
C LEU A 81 10.57 17.36 -1.95
N PHE A 82 9.61 18.18 -1.54
CA PHE A 82 9.61 19.62 -1.82
C PHE A 82 10.87 20.30 -1.27
N LEU A 83 11.27 20.00 -0.03
CA LEU A 83 12.49 20.52 0.56
C LEU A 83 13.74 20.05 -0.19
N LEU A 84 13.80 18.78 -0.60
CA LEU A 84 14.90 18.26 -1.42
C LEU A 84 15.00 18.98 -2.77
N LEU A 85 13.86 19.20 -3.44
CA LEU A 85 13.79 19.91 -4.72
C LEU A 85 14.20 21.39 -4.56
N ARG A 86 13.78 22.05 -3.49
CA ARG A 86 14.19 23.44 -3.17
C ARG A 86 15.69 23.56 -2.96
N HIS A 87 16.34 22.50 -2.49
CA HIS A 87 17.78 22.46 -2.24
C HIS A 87 18.56 21.60 -3.25
N ARG A 88 17.98 21.35 -4.44
CA ARG A 88 18.55 20.45 -5.45
C ARG A 88 19.98 20.75 -5.87
N ALA A 89 20.38 22.03 -5.87
CA ALA A 89 21.74 22.44 -6.20
C ALA A 89 22.80 21.84 -5.26
N ARG A 90 22.42 21.46 -4.04
CA ARG A 90 23.31 20.86 -3.05
C ARG A 90 23.42 19.33 -3.17
N LEU A 91 22.55 18.69 -3.96
CA LEU A 91 22.56 17.24 -4.16
C LEU A 91 23.77 16.77 -4.96
N GLY A 92 24.41 17.65 -5.74
CA GLY A 92 25.64 17.36 -6.48
C GLY A 92 26.93 17.50 -5.66
N ALA A 93 26.86 17.93 -4.40
CA ALA A 93 28.06 18.13 -3.58
C ALA A 93 28.74 16.78 -3.23
N PRO A 94 30.08 16.75 -3.09
CA PRO A 94 30.78 15.54 -2.65
C PRO A 94 30.21 14.98 -1.35
N GLY A 95 29.82 13.71 -1.37
CA GLY A 95 29.23 13.03 -0.22
C GLY A 95 27.75 13.34 0.05
N ALA A 96 27.05 14.08 -0.83
CA ALA A 96 25.63 14.37 -0.70
C ALA A 96 24.78 13.10 -0.60
N GLY A 97 25.00 12.10 -1.46
CA GLY A 97 24.25 10.83 -1.41
C GLY A 97 24.36 10.11 -0.06
N ARG A 98 25.55 10.10 0.54
CA ARG A 98 25.75 9.52 1.88
C ARG A 98 25.02 10.30 2.97
N ARG A 99 25.06 11.64 2.91
CA ARG A 99 24.35 12.50 3.86
C ARG A 99 22.84 12.29 3.74
N LEU A 100 22.30 12.28 2.52
CA LEU A 100 20.89 11.99 2.24
C LEU A 100 20.47 10.63 2.79
N MET A 101 21.27 9.58 2.56
CA MET A 101 20.97 8.25 3.12
C MET A 101 20.99 8.26 4.65
N ALA A 102 21.98 8.91 5.27
CA ALA A 102 22.04 9.02 6.72
C ALA A 102 20.85 9.78 7.30
N ASP A 103 20.42 10.85 6.64
CA ASP A 103 19.28 11.66 7.04
C ASP A 103 17.96 10.90 6.86
N ALA A 104 17.81 10.14 5.78
CA ALA A 104 16.67 9.25 5.57
C ALA A 104 16.60 8.14 6.62
N LEU A 105 17.72 7.47 6.93
CA LEU A 105 17.77 6.47 8.00
C LEU A 105 17.46 7.06 9.38
N LEU A 106 17.89 8.30 9.64
CA LEU A 106 17.53 9.01 10.85
C LEU A 106 16.01 9.20 10.94
N GLY A 107 15.38 9.69 9.87
CA GLY A 107 13.92 9.84 9.81
C GLY A 107 13.17 8.53 10.00
N PHE A 108 13.61 7.48 9.31
CA PHE A 108 13.03 6.14 9.40
C PHE A 108 13.11 5.59 10.84
N GLY A 109 14.26 5.72 11.49
CA GLY A 109 14.42 5.30 12.88
C GLY A 109 13.59 6.13 13.85
N ILE A 110 13.47 7.45 13.64
CA ILE A 110 12.61 8.32 14.45
C ILE A 110 11.14 7.90 14.35
N TRP A 111 10.64 7.57 13.16
CA TRP A 111 9.27 7.06 13.00
C TRP A 111 9.01 5.85 13.90
N HIS A 112 9.88 4.83 13.86
CA HIS A 112 9.69 3.61 14.65
C HIS A 112 9.77 3.86 16.17
N VAL A 113 10.58 4.84 16.60
CA VAL A 113 10.59 5.28 18.01
C VAL A 113 9.29 5.97 18.38
N VAL A 114 8.80 6.87 17.51
CA VAL A 114 7.53 7.57 17.73
C VAL A 114 6.40 6.55 17.79
N ASP A 115 6.33 5.60 16.86
CA ASP A 115 5.28 4.60 16.81
C ASP A 115 5.31 3.66 18.03
N ALA A 116 6.49 3.14 18.38
CA ALA A 116 6.64 2.29 19.56
C ALA A 116 6.24 3.03 20.86
N VAL A 117 6.75 4.23 21.08
CA VAL A 117 6.51 4.96 22.33
C VAL A 117 5.09 5.51 22.37
N LEU A 118 4.67 6.21 21.31
CA LEU A 118 3.40 6.91 21.28
C LEU A 118 2.25 5.95 20.96
N SER A 119 2.27 5.28 19.81
CA SER A 119 1.17 4.43 19.36
C SER A 119 1.03 3.17 20.20
N HIS A 120 2.13 2.44 20.44
CA HIS A 120 2.04 1.14 21.11
C HIS A 120 1.93 1.24 22.63
N TRP A 121 2.76 2.08 23.26
CA TRP A 121 2.89 2.05 24.72
C TRP A 121 2.11 3.14 25.43
N THR A 122 2.04 4.35 24.85
CA THR A 122 1.37 5.48 25.49
C THR A 122 -0.12 5.49 25.19
N LEU A 123 -0.47 5.43 23.90
CA LEU A 123 -1.85 5.52 23.43
C LEU A 123 -2.52 4.15 23.32
N GLY A 124 -1.75 3.07 23.23
CA GLY A 124 -2.27 1.72 23.09
C GLY A 124 -3.11 1.52 21.82
N LEU A 125 -2.81 2.25 20.75
CA LEU A 125 -3.59 2.21 19.50
C LEU A 125 -3.50 0.85 18.81
N HIS A 126 -2.37 0.17 18.94
CA HIS A 126 -2.08 -1.18 18.44
C HIS A 126 -0.80 -1.69 19.11
N ARG A 127 -0.45 -2.97 18.88
CA ARG A 127 0.87 -3.55 19.19
C ARG A 127 1.45 -4.10 17.90
N ILE A 128 2.77 -4.33 17.81
CA ILE A 128 3.40 -4.87 16.59
C ILE A 128 2.71 -6.15 16.12
N ARG A 129 2.35 -7.03 17.07
CA ARG A 129 1.59 -8.24 16.77
C ARG A 129 0.47 -8.44 17.78
N MET A 130 -0.76 -8.41 17.29
CA MET A 130 -1.94 -8.64 18.11
C MET A 130 -2.17 -10.14 18.34
N GLY A 131 -2.86 -10.48 19.43
CA GLY A 131 -3.32 -11.85 19.69
C GLY A 131 -2.22 -12.87 20.01
N VAL A 132 -1.05 -12.42 20.47
CA VAL A 132 0.03 -13.30 20.97
C VAL A 132 0.18 -13.13 22.47
N ASP A 133 0.60 -14.20 23.17
CA ASP A 133 0.74 -14.20 24.63
C ASP A 133 1.71 -13.14 25.15
N ASN A 134 2.77 -12.86 24.39
CA ASN A 134 3.79 -11.87 24.75
C ASN A 134 4.03 -10.84 23.63
N PRO A 135 3.22 -9.76 23.57
CA PRO A 135 3.39 -8.71 22.57
C PRO A 135 4.67 -7.87 22.77
N TRP A 136 5.21 -7.81 23.99
CA TRP A 136 6.42 -7.03 24.30
C TRP A 136 7.65 -7.52 23.55
N LEU A 137 7.77 -8.83 23.33
CA LEU A 137 8.88 -9.39 22.56
C LEU A 137 8.91 -8.84 21.13
N TRP A 138 7.75 -8.71 20.52
CA TRP A 138 7.61 -8.19 19.15
C TRP A 138 7.86 -6.69 19.09
N ASP A 139 7.30 -5.92 20.02
CA ASP A 139 7.54 -4.48 20.11
C ASP A 139 9.01 -4.14 20.30
N LEU A 140 9.69 -4.80 21.25
CA LEU A 140 11.11 -4.57 21.52
C LEU A 140 11.98 -5.03 20.35
N GLY A 141 11.66 -6.18 19.74
CA GLY A 141 12.37 -6.68 18.58
C GLY A 141 12.27 -5.73 17.38
N TRP A 142 11.06 -5.23 17.09
CA TRP A 142 10.83 -4.29 15.99
C TRP A 142 11.53 -2.96 16.24
N LEU A 143 11.40 -2.40 17.45
CA LEU A 143 12.07 -1.16 17.84
C LEU A 143 13.60 -1.30 17.78
N LEU A 144 14.16 -2.43 18.22
CA LEU A 144 15.60 -2.66 18.20
C LEU A 144 16.13 -2.73 16.77
N VAL A 145 15.48 -3.50 15.90
CA VAL A 145 15.95 -3.75 14.53
C VAL A 145 15.72 -2.53 13.62
N PHE A 146 14.49 -2.01 13.59
CA PHE A 146 14.10 -0.97 12.63
C PHE A 146 14.19 0.45 13.19
N GLY A 147 13.97 0.64 14.49
CA GLY A 147 14.19 1.92 15.16
C GLY A 147 15.67 2.16 15.47
N LEU A 148 16.19 1.50 16.51
CA LEU A 148 17.56 1.71 16.98
C LEU A 148 18.60 1.30 15.94
N GLY A 149 18.39 0.20 15.22
CA GLY A 149 19.28 -0.24 14.13
C GLY A 149 19.42 0.82 13.03
N ALA A 150 18.32 1.45 12.61
CA ALA A 150 18.37 2.54 11.63
C ALA A 150 19.06 3.80 12.17
N LEU A 151 18.82 4.17 13.45
CA LEU A 151 19.48 5.30 14.09
C LEU A 151 21.01 5.10 14.21
N VAL A 152 21.44 3.89 14.59
CA VAL A 152 22.86 3.53 14.64
C VAL A 152 23.48 3.56 13.25
N ALA A 153 22.80 3.03 12.24
CA ALA A 153 23.25 3.10 10.85
C ALA A 153 23.38 4.55 10.35
N ALA A 154 22.41 5.41 10.65
CA ALA A 154 22.47 6.84 10.35
C ALA A 154 23.69 7.51 10.99
N TRP A 155 23.92 7.26 12.29
CA TRP A 155 25.07 7.78 13.02
C TRP A 155 26.40 7.30 12.44
N ALA A 156 26.51 6.01 12.12
CA ALA A 156 27.71 5.43 11.52
C ALA A 156 28.01 6.04 10.15
N LEU A 157 26.99 6.25 9.31
CA LEU A 157 27.16 6.90 8.00
C LEU A 157 27.63 8.34 8.12
N ARG A 158 27.19 9.07 9.16
CA ARG A 158 27.61 10.46 9.42
C ARG A 158 29.06 10.56 9.86
N ARG A 159 29.60 9.54 10.54
CA ARG A 159 30.98 9.53 11.05
C ARG A 159 32.04 9.11 10.03
N ARG A 160 31.66 8.51 8.91
CA ARG A 160 32.61 8.08 7.87
C ARG A 160 33.25 9.31 7.19
N PRO A 161 34.60 9.37 7.05
CA PRO A 161 35.26 10.43 6.29
C PRO A 161 34.75 10.45 4.83
N PRO A 162 34.76 11.60 4.13
CA PRO A 162 34.37 11.67 2.72
C PRO A 162 35.19 10.64 1.94
N ALA A 163 34.53 9.59 1.42
CA ALA A 163 35.22 8.63 0.59
C ALA A 163 35.59 9.33 -0.73
N ARG A 164 36.86 9.21 -1.15
CA ARG A 164 37.20 9.45 -2.57
C ARG A 164 36.33 8.48 -3.38
N SER A 165 35.61 9.01 -4.36
CA SER A 165 34.64 8.33 -5.22
C SER A 165 35.01 6.86 -5.49
N GLY A 166 34.19 5.91 -5.03
CA GLY A 166 34.40 4.48 -5.29
C GLY A 166 33.34 3.50 -4.75
N GLY A 167 32.20 3.95 -4.25
CA GLY A 167 31.20 3.08 -3.60
C GLY A 167 30.11 2.55 -4.53
N GLY A 168 30.47 1.98 -5.68
CA GLY A 168 29.53 1.38 -6.63
C GLY A 168 29.08 -0.06 -6.34
N PRO A 169 29.93 -0.96 -5.79
CA PRO A 169 29.56 -2.39 -5.71
C PRO A 169 28.88 -2.79 -4.38
N ALA A 170 29.28 -2.26 -3.23
CA ALA A 170 28.83 -2.80 -1.93
C ALA A 170 27.34 -2.56 -1.61
N THR A 171 26.79 -1.40 -1.99
CA THR A 171 25.37 -1.06 -1.86
C THR A 171 24.50 -1.86 -2.84
N ALA A 172 24.98 -2.09 -4.06
CA ALA A 172 24.30 -2.94 -5.03
C ALA A 172 24.28 -4.40 -4.58
N THR A 173 25.40 -4.92 -4.06
CA THR A 173 25.46 -6.27 -3.49
C THR A 173 24.52 -6.43 -2.29
N LEU A 174 24.44 -5.45 -1.39
CA LEU A 174 23.50 -5.49 -0.27
C LEU A 174 22.04 -5.50 -0.73
N LEU A 175 21.67 -4.67 -1.71
CA LEU A 175 20.32 -4.66 -2.28
C LEU A 175 19.97 -5.99 -2.97
N VAL A 176 20.92 -6.58 -3.71
CA VAL A 176 20.75 -7.91 -4.33
C VAL A 176 20.57 -9.01 -3.27
N LEU A 177 21.36 -8.98 -2.19
CA LEU A 177 21.25 -9.96 -1.11
C LEU A 177 19.95 -9.81 -0.32
N LEU A 178 19.50 -8.57 -0.06
CA LEU A 178 18.21 -8.32 0.59
C LEU A 178 17.04 -8.75 -0.30
N ALA A 179 17.09 -8.47 -1.61
CA ALA A 179 16.10 -8.92 -2.57
C ALA A 179 16.07 -10.46 -2.68
N ALA A 180 17.23 -11.12 -2.70
CA ALA A 180 17.34 -12.57 -2.72
C ALA A 180 16.83 -13.20 -1.40
N GLY A 181 17.12 -12.59 -0.25
CA GLY A 181 16.61 -13.02 1.05
C GLY A 181 15.10 -12.89 1.17
N ALA A 182 14.53 -11.78 0.71
CA ALA A 182 13.07 -11.58 0.65
C ALA A 182 12.40 -12.59 -0.30
N ALA A 183 13.00 -12.85 -1.47
CA ALA A 183 12.50 -13.85 -2.41
C ALA A 183 12.56 -15.27 -1.81
N ALA A 184 13.64 -15.62 -1.11
CA ALA A 184 13.78 -16.92 -0.44
C ALA A 184 12.83 -17.10 0.77
N TRP A 185 12.49 -16.01 1.45
CA TRP A 185 11.48 -16.03 2.51
C TRP A 185 10.07 -16.17 1.92
N ALA A 186 9.76 -15.46 0.83
CA ALA A 186 8.48 -15.52 0.14
C ALA A 186 8.19 -16.88 -0.51
N THR A 187 9.21 -17.68 -0.82
CA THR A 187 9.05 -19.05 -1.34
C THR A 187 8.86 -20.11 -0.24
N ARG A 188 9.02 -19.75 1.04
CA ARG A 188 8.64 -20.65 2.14
C ARG A 188 7.14 -20.55 2.39
N ALA A 189 6.38 -21.42 1.74
CA ALA A 189 4.99 -21.66 2.14
C ALA A 189 4.96 -22.14 3.62
N PRO A 190 4.06 -21.61 4.48
CA PRO A 190 3.84 -22.16 5.80
C PRO A 190 3.40 -23.64 5.65
N ALA A 191 4.06 -24.54 6.37
CA ALA A 191 3.69 -25.96 6.35
C ALA A 191 2.23 -26.11 6.79
N GLY A 192 1.37 -26.60 5.88
CA GLY A 192 -0.04 -26.86 6.14
C GLY A 192 -1.05 -25.81 5.64
N ALA A 193 -0.62 -24.74 4.96
CA ALA A 193 -1.56 -23.80 4.34
C ALA A 193 -2.15 -24.37 3.03
N PRO A 194 -3.48 -24.28 2.78
CA PRO A 194 -4.04 -24.57 1.47
C PRO A 194 -3.40 -23.63 0.43
N ALA A 195 -3.09 -24.17 -0.75
CA ALA A 195 -2.29 -23.56 -1.81
C ALA A 195 -2.48 -22.03 -1.92
N THR A 196 -1.56 -21.29 -1.29
CA THR A 196 -1.52 -19.83 -1.38
C THR A 196 -0.83 -19.49 -2.70
N VAL A 197 -1.61 -19.04 -3.69
CA VAL A 197 -1.07 -18.58 -4.96
C VAL A 197 -0.51 -17.18 -4.77
N THR A 198 0.80 -17.09 -4.51
CA THR A 198 1.54 -15.82 -4.52
C THR A 198 1.74 -15.37 -5.96
N VAL A 199 0.92 -14.43 -6.43
CA VAL A 199 1.10 -13.82 -7.77
C VAL A 199 2.16 -12.72 -7.67
N LEU A 200 3.36 -13.01 -8.14
CA LEU A 200 4.43 -12.02 -8.30
C LEU A 200 4.10 -11.12 -9.51
N LEU A 201 3.51 -9.95 -9.26
CA LEU A 201 3.22 -8.96 -10.31
C LEU A 201 4.51 -8.21 -10.69
N SER A 202 5.29 -8.79 -11.60
CA SER A 202 6.16 -7.96 -12.44
C SER A 202 5.30 -7.23 -13.49
N PRO A 203 5.66 -6.02 -13.96
CA PRO A 203 4.88 -5.30 -14.97
C PRO A 203 4.64 -6.13 -16.25
N GLY A 204 5.55 -7.05 -16.58
CA GLY A 204 5.39 -8.02 -17.67
C GLY A 204 4.43 -9.17 -17.37
N ALA A 205 4.34 -9.62 -16.12
CA ALA A 205 3.42 -10.68 -15.70
C ALA A 205 1.96 -10.21 -15.68
N ALA A 206 1.69 -8.94 -15.36
CA ALA A 206 0.34 -8.38 -15.46
C ALA A 206 -0.17 -8.37 -16.90
N ALA A 207 0.67 -7.98 -17.87
CA ALA A 207 0.32 -8.02 -19.29
C ALA A 207 0.14 -9.45 -19.83
N TRP A 208 0.94 -10.41 -19.33
CA TRP A 208 0.81 -11.83 -19.70
C TRP A 208 -0.42 -12.49 -19.06
N ALA A 209 -0.73 -12.21 -17.79
CA ALA A 209 -1.91 -12.71 -17.09
C ALA A 209 -3.23 -12.15 -17.65
N THR A 210 -3.19 -10.98 -18.30
CA THR A 210 -4.35 -10.43 -19.03
C THR A 210 -4.55 -11.02 -20.42
N ARG A 211 -3.65 -11.86 -20.95
CA ARG A 211 -3.88 -12.56 -22.21
C ARG A 211 -4.76 -13.77 -21.94
N ALA A 212 -5.97 -13.74 -22.49
CA ALA A 212 -6.83 -14.91 -22.53
C ALA A 212 -6.11 -16.06 -23.27
N PRO A 213 -6.25 -17.32 -22.81
CA PRO A 213 -5.74 -18.49 -23.54
C PRO A 213 -6.26 -18.50 -24.98
N ALA A 214 -5.42 -18.94 -25.93
CA ALA A 214 -5.84 -19.07 -27.32
C ALA A 214 -7.07 -20.01 -27.41
N GLY A 215 -8.18 -19.51 -27.96
CA GLY A 215 -9.44 -20.26 -28.08
C GLY A 215 -10.45 -20.03 -26.94
N ALA A 216 -10.11 -19.28 -25.88
CA ALA A 216 -11.07 -18.89 -24.86
C ALA A 216 -12.10 -17.89 -25.43
N PRO A 217 -13.40 -18.01 -25.09
CA PRO A 217 -14.40 -17.03 -25.50
C PRO A 217 -14.07 -15.65 -24.95
N ALA A 218 -14.32 -14.60 -25.75
CA ALA A 218 -14.11 -13.23 -25.30
C ALA A 218 -15.03 -12.95 -24.10
N THR A 219 -14.48 -12.40 -23.02
CA THR A 219 -15.23 -12.08 -21.81
C THR A 219 -15.46 -10.59 -21.67
N VAL A 220 -16.62 -10.24 -21.13
CA VAL A 220 -16.98 -8.87 -20.78
C VAL A 220 -17.49 -8.84 -19.34
N THR A 221 -16.96 -7.91 -18.57
CA THR A 221 -17.40 -7.62 -17.21
C THR A 221 -18.34 -6.42 -17.23
N VAL A 222 -19.51 -6.57 -16.62
CA VAL A 222 -20.53 -5.53 -16.47
C VAL A 222 -20.67 -5.21 -14.99
N LEU A 223 -20.50 -3.93 -14.65
CA LEU A 223 -20.79 -3.40 -13.33
C LEU A 223 -22.14 -2.67 -13.37
N LEU A 224 -23.06 -3.07 -12.50
CA LEU A 224 -24.36 -2.44 -12.37
C LEU A 224 -24.38 -1.34 -11.30
N SER A 225 -25.30 -0.39 -11.44
CA SER A 225 -25.50 0.70 -10.50
C SER A 225 -26.05 0.18 -9.17
N PRO A 226 -25.70 0.80 -8.03
CA PRO A 226 -26.31 0.49 -6.75
C PRO A 226 -27.84 0.58 -6.85
N GLY A 227 -28.54 -0.47 -6.41
CA GLY A 227 -30.01 -0.55 -6.49
C GLY A 227 -30.57 -0.98 -7.84
N ALA A 228 -29.72 -1.33 -8.82
CA ALA A 228 -30.20 -1.95 -10.06
C ALA A 228 -30.93 -3.27 -9.73
N PRO A 229 -32.09 -3.55 -10.35
CA PRO A 229 -32.78 -4.81 -10.12
C PRO A 229 -31.91 -5.97 -10.62
N PRO A 230 -31.91 -7.14 -9.97
CA PRO A 230 -31.11 -8.30 -10.40
C PRO A 230 -31.35 -8.72 -11.86
N ALA A 231 -32.56 -8.47 -12.38
CA ALA A 231 -32.92 -8.67 -13.77
C ALA A 231 -32.11 -7.82 -14.77
N ALA A 232 -31.47 -6.73 -14.32
CA ALA A 232 -30.65 -5.87 -15.17
C ALA A 232 -29.42 -6.60 -15.72
N GLY A 233 -28.76 -7.44 -14.92
CA GLY A 233 -27.62 -8.25 -15.38
C GLY A 233 -28.04 -9.28 -16.43
N TRP A 234 -29.15 -9.97 -16.20
CA TRP A 234 -29.73 -10.91 -17.15
C TRP A 234 -30.10 -10.25 -18.49
N ARG A 235 -30.69 -9.06 -18.48
CA ARG A 235 -30.96 -8.30 -19.71
C ARG A 235 -29.69 -7.97 -20.50
N GLN A 236 -28.54 -7.76 -19.83
CA GLN A 236 -27.27 -7.56 -20.54
C GLN A 236 -26.74 -8.85 -21.15
N ALA A 237 -26.84 -9.97 -20.43
CA ALA A 237 -26.49 -11.28 -20.98
C ALA A 237 -27.34 -11.59 -22.24
N GLU A 238 -28.65 -11.38 -22.18
CA GLU A 238 -29.55 -11.56 -23.31
C GLU A 238 -29.23 -10.62 -24.49
N ARG A 239 -29.00 -9.33 -24.22
CA ARG A 239 -28.64 -8.34 -25.26
C ARG A 239 -27.37 -8.69 -26.02
N LEU A 240 -26.40 -9.27 -25.32
CA LEU A 240 -25.13 -9.69 -25.89
C LEU A 240 -25.17 -11.12 -26.45
N SER A 241 -26.30 -11.81 -26.32
CA SER A 241 -26.41 -13.26 -26.53
C SER A 241 -25.31 -14.03 -25.79
N ALA A 242 -24.89 -13.52 -24.62
CA ALA A 242 -23.73 -13.98 -23.87
C ALA A 242 -24.14 -15.00 -22.81
N SER A 243 -23.27 -15.97 -22.54
CA SER A 243 -23.45 -16.89 -21.41
C SER A 243 -22.90 -16.26 -20.13
N VAL A 244 -23.60 -16.46 -19.02
CA VAL A 244 -23.15 -15.98 -17.71
C VAL A 244 -22.09 -16.94 -17.19
N LEU A 245 -20.87 -16.45 -17.00
CA LEU A 245 -19.79 -17.22 -16.38
C LEU A 245 -19.81 -17.10 -14.87
N TRP A 246 -20.04 -15.89 -14.37
CA TRP A 246 -20.00 -15.61 -12.93
C TRP A 246 -20.78 -14.35 -12.56
N VAL A 247 -21.32 -14.33 -11.36
CA VAL A 247 -22.01 -13.19 -10.74
C VAL A 247 -21.56 -13.09 -9.29
N ASP A 248 -21.28 -11.88 -8.82
CA ASP A 248 -20.97 -11.66 -7.41
C ASP A 248 -22.21 -11.89 -6.51
N ALA A 249 -21.98 -12.13 -5.22
CA ALA A 249 -23.05 -12.40 -4.26
C ALA A 249 -24.11 -11.27 -4.16
N ARG A 250 -23.77 -10.05 -4.57
CA ARG A 250 -24.66 -8.88 -4.55
C ARG A 250 -25.36 -8.63 -5.89
N GLY A 251 -25.05 -9.40 -6.93
CA GLY A 251 -25.60 -9.21 -8.28
C GLY A 251 -25.17 -7.90 -8.96
N SER A 252 -24.11 -7.25 -8.47
CA SER A 252 -23.59 -5.98 -8.95
C SER A 252 -22.51 -6.14 -10.03
N VAL A 253 -21.79 -7.25 -10.05
CA VAL A 253 -20.72 -7.54 -11.02
C VAL A 253 -21.05 -8.83 -11.75
N TRP A 254 -21.08 -8.75 -13.08
CA TRP A 254 -21.41 -9.86 -13.97
C TRP A 254 -20.25 -10.10 -14.92
N VAL A 255 -19.81 -11.35 -15.05
CA VAL A 255 -18.82 -11.77 -16.04
C VAL A 255 -19.53 -12.63 -17.07
N LEU A 256 -19.51 -12.17 -18.32
CA LEU A 256 -20.25 -12.76 -19.43
C LEU A 256 -19.27 -13.24 -20.50
N ALA A 257 -19.51 -14.43 -21.07
CA ALA A 257 -18.79 -14.97 -22.22
C ALA A 257 -19.58 -14.68 -23.50
N LEU A 258 -18.94 -13.97 -24.43
CA LEU A 258 -19.52 -13.64 -25.73
C LEU A 258 -19.49 -14.87 -26.67
N PRO A 259 -20.47 -14.99 -27.58
CA PRO A 259 -20.49 -16.03 -28.60
C PRO A 259 -19.21 -16.07 -29.43
N THR A 260 -18.79 -17.28 -29.80
CA THR A 260 -17.66 -17.52 -30.71
C THR A 260 -17.94 -16.84 -32.06
N GLY A 261 -17.12 -15.84 -32.41
CA GLY A 261 -17.25 -15.06 -33.65
C GLY A 261 -17.77 -13.62 -33.48
N GLN A 262 -18.27 -13.23 -32.29
CA GLN A 262 -18.55 -11.82 -32.01
C GLN A 262 -17.25 -11.04 -31.74
N ARG A 263 -17.08 -9.93 -32.47
CA ARG A 263 -15.83 -9.16 -32.60
C ARG A 263 -15.62 -8.28 -31.38
N THR A 264 -14.63 -8.62 -30.55
CA THR A 264 -13.98 -7.77 -29.54
C THR A 264 -14.88 -7.09 -28.48
N PRO A 265 -14.40 -6.96 -27.23
CA PRO A 265 -15.13 -6.25 -26.17
C PRO A 265 -15.54 -4.81 -26.51
N ALA A 266 -14.86 -4.19 -27.48
CA ALA A 266 -15.17 -2.85 -27.98
C ALA A 266 -16.51 -2.76 -28.72
N SER A 267 -16.99 -3.85 -29.37
CA SER A 267 -18.33 -3.84 -29.99
C SER A 267 -19.45 -4.02 -28.95
N ALA A 268 -19.20 -4.77 -27.89
CA ALA A 268 -20.10 -4.87 -26.73
C ALA A 268 -20.18 -3.55 -25.94
N MET A 269 -19.12 -2.74 -25.95
CA MET A 269 -19.18 -1.36 -25.43
C MET A 269 -20.01 -0.43 -26.33
N ALA A 270 -20.18 -0.77 -27.62
CA ALA A 270 -20.96 0.02 -28.58
C ALA A 270 -22.46 -0.34 -28.61
N THR A 271 -22.88 -1.45 -27.99
CA THR A 271 -24.28 -1.87 -27.93
C THR A 271 -25.05 -1.11 -26.84
N GLY A 272 -25.36 0.18 -27.05
CA GLY A 272 -26.43 0.94 -26.37
C GLY A 272 -26.51 0.91 -24.84
N MET A 273 -25.55 0.28 -24.15
CA MET A 273 -25.53 0.05 -22.72
C MET A 273 -25.24 1.37 -22.05
N SER A 274 -26.28 1.91 -21.43
CA SER A 274 -26.23 3.24 -20.85
C SER A 274 -26.43 3.18 -19.34
N TRP A 275 -26.08 4.29 -18.68
CA TRP A 275 -26.46 4.50 -17.29
C TRP A 275 -27.97 4.35 -17.03
N ARG A 276 -28.82 4.58 -18.04
CA ARG A 276 -30.29 4.40 -17.92
C ARG A 276 -30.68 2.93 -17.79
N ASP A 277 -29.84 2.02 -18.25
CA ASP A 277 -29.99 0.57 -18.08
C ASP A 277 -29.38 0.05 -16.78
N GLY A 278 -28.90 0.97 -15.92
CA GLY A 278 -28.24 0.64 -14.66
C GLY A 278 -26.83 0.09 -14.86
N VAL A 279 -26.18 0.35 -15.99
CA VAL A 279 -24.79 -0.08 -16.24
C VAL A 279 -23.84 1.08 -15.94
N LEU A 280 -22.91 0.84 -15.02
CA LEU A 280 -21.86 1.78 -14.64
C LEU A 280 -20.61 1.63 -15.49
N LEU A 281 -20.24 0.39 -15.78
CA LEU A 281 -19.00 0.07 -16.47
C LEU A 281 -19.14 -1.21 -17.26
N VAL A 282 -18.58 -1.19 -18.46
CA VAL A 282 -18.39 -2.36 -19.32
C VAL A 282 -16.89 -2.43 -19.59
N GLY A 283 -16.26 -3.58 -19.33
CA GLY A 283 -14.81 -3.73 -19.45
C GLY A 283 -14.40 -5.15 -19.85
N SER A 284 -13.28 -5.28 -20.56
CA SER A 284 -12.66 -6.58 -20.88
C SER A 284 -11.62 -7.02 -19.86
N SER A 285 -11.20 -6.12 -18.97
CA SER A 285 -10.24 -6.39 -17.92
C SER A 285 -10.95 -6.49 -16.57
N TRP A 286 -10.73 -7.62 -15.91
CA TRP A 286 -11.25 -7.94 -14.57
C TRP A 286 -10.87 -6.87 -13.52
N SER A 287 -9.77 -6.16 -13.75
CA SER A 287 -9.18 -5.20 -12.82
C SER A 287 -9.96 -3.89 -12.65
N ALA A 288 -10.62 -3.38 -13.69
CA ALA A 288 -11.26 -2.06 -13.62
C ALA A 288 -12.60 -2.09 -12.87
N ALA A 289 -13.39 -3.15 -13.05
CA ALA A 289 -14.70 -3.30 -12.40
C ALA A 289 -14.57 -3.73 -10.92
N ALA A 290 -13.62 -4.62 -10.61
CA ALA A 290 -13.41 -5.13 -9.25
C ALA A 290 -12.97 -4.03 -8.27
N CYS A 291 -12.11 -3.10 -8.70
CA CYS A 291 -11.67 -1.97 -7.86
C CYS A 291 -12.80 -0.97 -7.55
N LEU A 292 -13.77 -0.81 -8.46
CA LEU A 292 -14.89 0.14 -8.29
C LEU A 292 -16.06 -0.44 -7.50
N GLY A 293 -16.33 -1.75 -7.61
CA GLY A 293 -17.36 -2.42 -6.79
C GLY A 293 -16.99 -2.47 -5.30
N TRP A 294 -15.69 -2.53 -4.98
CA TRP A 294 -15.20 -2.58 -3.61
C TRP A 294 -15.27 -1.21 -2.89
N SER A 295 -15.11 -0.10 -3.61
CA SER A 295 -15.00 1.25 -3.02
C SER A 295 -16.33 1.90 -2.60
N ARG A 296 -17.48 1.32 -2.93
CA ARG A 296 -18.82 1.90 -2.64
C ARG A 296 -19.68 1.09 -1.67
N GLY A 297 -19.07 0.36 -0.74
CA GLY A 297 -19.81 -0.25 0.36
C GLY A 297 -20.32 0.82 1.33
N GLY A 298 -21.57 1.27 1.21
CA GLY A 298 -22.29 2.09 2.19
C GLY A 298 -23.53 1.33 2.66
N GLU A 299 -23.48 0.82 3.89
CA GLU A 299 -24.50 0.15 4.71
C GLU A 299 -25.35 -1.00 4.10
N PRO A 300 -25.41 -2.17 4.78
CA PRO A 300 -26.58 -3.04 4.65
C PRO A 300 -27.77 -2.32 5.28
N GLN A 301 -28.83 -2.06 4.49
CA GLN A 301 -30.14 -1.76 5.03
C GLN A 301 -30.56 -2.93 5.93
N ARG A 302 -30.36 -2.80 7.25
CA ARG A 302 -31.18 -3.54 8.21
C ARG A 302 -32.59 -2.99 8.04
N ALA A 303 -33.43 -3.70 7.31
CA ALA A 303 -34.87 -3.53 7.36
C ALA A 303 -35.33 -3.87 8.78
N ARG A 304 -35.32 -2.86 9.68
CA ARG A 304 -36.18 -2.81 10.84
C ARG A 304 -37.59 -2.58 10.32
N GLY A 305 -38.46 -3.56 10.53
CA GLY A 305 -39.87 -3.47 10.19
C GLY A 305 -40.57 -4.70 10.76
N GLY A 306 -40.73 -4.74 12.08
CA GLY A 306 -41.77 -5.58 12.66
C GLY A 306 -43.13 -5.04 12.25
N LEU A 307 -44.07 -5.93 11.95
CA LEU A 307 -45.50 -5.76 12.18
C LEU A 307 -46.19 -7.14 12.10
N GLN A 308 -46.72 -7.52 13.26
CA GLN A 308 -47.99 -8.21 13.52
C GLN A 308 -48.24 -9.67 13.11
N ARG A 309 -48.43 -10.46 14.18
CA ARG A 309 -49.39 -11.57 14.28
C ARG A 309 -50.80 -11.12 13.85
N SER A 310 -51.48 -11.97 13.09
CA SER A 310 -52.94 -12.22 12.95
C SER A 310 -53.04 -13.26 11.81
N ALA A 311 -53.67 -14.43 11.87
CA ALA A 311 -54.57 -15.10 12.80
C ALA A 311 -54.27 -16.61 12.74
#